data_AF-A0A2E7UIE0-F1
#
_entry.id   AF-A0A2E7UIE0-F1
#
_cell.length_a   1.000
_cell.length_b   1.000
_cell.length_c   1.000
_cell.angle_alpha   90.00
_cell.angle_beta   90.00
_cell.angle_gamma   90.00
#
_symmetry.space_group_name_H-M   'P 1'
#
loop_
_entity.id
_entity.type
_entity.pdbx_description
1 polymer ?
#
loop_
_entity_poly.entity_id
_entity_poly.type
_entity_poly.pdbx_seq_one_letter_code
_entity_poly.pdbx_strand_id
1 'polypeptide(L)' 'MEEVTIDSIRVSLTNYQRVVILKLKSEDRYVPIWVGSNEADAIAIKLQKVSLPRP' A
#
# COMPACT_ATOMS: atom_id res chain seq x y z
N MET A 1 -17.27 9.93 -5.00
CA MET A 1 -16.19 9.25 -4.25
C MET A 1 -16.10 7.86 -4.83
N GLU A 2 -14.99 7.56 -5.52
CA GLU A 2 -14.78 6.25 -6.17
C GLU A 2 -14.19 5.26 -5.16
N GLU A 3 -14.59 4.00 -5.25
CA GLU A 3 -14.03 2.96 -4.39
C GLU A 3 -12.69 2.45 -4.96
N VAL A 4 -11.67 2.44 -4.11
CA VAL A 4 -10.31 1.99 -4.45
C VAL A 4 -9.92 0.77 -3.62
N THR A 5 -9.07 -0.05 -4.20
CA THR A 5 -8.45 -1.21 -3.54
C THR A 5 -6.94 -1.07 -3.58
N ILE A 6 -6.26 -1.66 -2.60
CA ILE A 6 -4.80 -1.70 -2.58
C ILE A 6 -4.37 -2.85 -3.47
N ASP A 7 -3.66 -2.53 -4.55
CA ASP A 7 -3.13 -3.52 -5.50
C ASP A 7 -1.77 -4.05 -5.03
N SER A 8 -0.83 -3.14 -4.77
CA SER A 8 0.53 -3.49 -4.39
C SER A 8 1.25 -2.37 -3.65
N ILE A 9 2.25 -2.74 -2.83
CA ILE A 9 3.17 -1.79 -2.20
C ILE A 9 4.54 -2.01 -2.83
N ARG A 10 5.15 -0.92 -3.31
CA ARG A 10 6.48 -0.94 -3.93
C ARG A 10 7.47 -0.21 -3.03
N VAL A 11 8.63 -0.82 -2.83
CA VAL A 11 9.74 -0.22 -2.11
C VAL A 11 10.89 -0.03 -3.10
N SER A 12 11.29 1.21 -3.29
CA SER A 12 12.48 1.52 -4.07
C SER A 12 13.69 1.49 -3.14
N LEU A 13 14.64 0.58 -3.40
CA LEU A 13 15.85 0.42 -2.60
C LEU A 13 16.88 1.55 -2.84
N THR A 14 16.74 2.30 -3.93
CA THR A 14 17.68 3.36 -4.31
C THR A 14 17.47 4.65 -3.51
N ASN A 15 16.21 4.96 -3.18
CA ASN A 15 15.84 6.20 -2.50
C ASN A 15 14.97 5.95 -1.25
N TYR A 16 14.81 4.68 -0.85
CA TYR A 16 13.97 4.23 0.26
C TYR A 16 12.53 4.77 0.23
N GLN A 17 12.05 5.16 -0.96
CA GLN A 17 10.68 5.62 -1.13
C GLN A 17 9.74 4.41 -1.19
N ARG A 18 8.63 4.53 -0.47
CA ARG A 18 7.53 3.58 -0.48
C ARG A 18 6.35 4.19 -1.21
N VAL A 19 5.85 3.46 -2.19
CA VAL A 19 4.70 3.86 -3.01
C VAL A 19 3.65 2.77 -2.90
N VAL A 20 2.45 3.16 -2.49
CA VAL A 20 1.29 2.27 -2.51
C VAL A 20 0.56 2.52 -3.82
N ILE A 21 0.30 1.43 -4.55
CA ILE A 21 -0.47 1.45 -5.79
C ILE A 21 -1.91 1.10 -5.43
N LEU A 22 -2.80 2.06 -5.65
CA LEU A 22 -4.24 1.87 -5.54
C LEU A 22 -4.82 1.57 -6.91
N LYS A 23 -5.76 0.64 -6.98
CA LYS A 23 -6.53 0.31 -8.18
C LYS A 23 -8.00 0.69 -7.97
N LEU A 24 -8.55 1.46 -8.91
CA LEU A 24 -9.97 1.77 -8.94
C LEU A 24 -10.77 0.51 -9.25
N LYS A 25 -11.90 0.32 -8.55
CA LYS A 25 -12.76 -0.86 -8.81
C LYS A 25 -13.54 -0.73 -10.11
N SER A 26 -13.83 0.49 -10.53
CA SER A 26 -14.64 0.85 -11.69
C SER A 26 -13.86 0.78 -13.02
N GLU A 27 -12.56 1.05 -12.98
CA GLU A 27 -11.69 1.16 -14.16
C GLU A 27 -10.28 0.63 -13.90
N ASP A 28 -9.56 0.20 -14.94
CA ASP A 28 -8.18 -0.29 -14.84
C ASP A 28 -7.17 0.87 -14.72
N ARG A 29 -7.45 1.77 -13.78
CA ARG A 29 -6.65 2.95 -13.47
C ARG A 29 -5.95 2.78 -12.14
N TYR A 30 -4.67 3.11 -12.14
CA TYR A 30 -3.79 3.02 -10.99
C TYR A 30 -3.47 4.42 -10.46
N VAL A 31 -3.56 4.58 -9.15
CA VAL A 31 -3.23 5.82 -8.45
C VAL A 31 -2.08 5.52 -7.49
N PRO A 32 -0.86 6.00 -7.77
CA PRO A 32 0.24 5.90 -6.83
C PRO A 32 0.09 6.95 -5.73
N ILE A 33 0.28 6.54 -4.48
CA ILE A 33 0.43 7.44 -3.33
C ILE A 33 1.76 7.18 -2.63
N TRP A 34 2.45 8.25 -2.26
CA TRP A 34 3.65 8.15 -1.43
C TRP A 34 3.25 8.15 0.03
N VAL A 35 3.78 7.18 0.77
CA VAL A 35 3.55 7.02 2.21
C VAL A 35 4.89 6.92 2.93
N GLY A 36 4.88 7.22 4.23
CA GLY A 36 6.04 7.03 5.08
C GLY A 36 6.38 5.55 5.28
N SER A 37 7.57 5.32 5.84
CA SER A 37 8.09 3.97 6.07
C SER A 37 7.21 3.15 7.02
N ASN A 38 6.78 3.78 8.12
CA ASN A 38 5.98 3.12 9.16
C ASN A 38 4.58 2.76 8.63
N GLU A 39 3.97 3.65 7.86
CA GLU A 39 2.64 3.44 7.28
C GLU A 39 2.67 2.33 6.23
N ALA A 40 3.66 2.30 5.35
CA ALA A 40 3.77 1.25 4.34
C ALA A 40 3.95 -0.13 4.99
N ASP A 41 4.77 -0.21 6.04
CA ASP A 41 5.02 -1.45 6.76
C ASP A 41 3.74 -1.92 7.49
N ALA A 42 2.98 -1.02 8.11
CA ALA A 42 1.69 -1.33 8.72
C ALA A 42 0.66 -1.85 7.69
N ILE A 43 0.60 -1.25 6.50
CA ILE A 43 -0.28 -1.71 5.42
C ILE A 43 0.20 -3.08 4.91
N ALA A 44 1.51 -3.28 4.74
CA ALA A 44 2.08 -4.55 4.31
C ALA A 44 1.74 -5.69 5.27
N ILE A 45 1.87 -5.46 6.58
CA ILE A 45 1.49 -6.42 7.63
C ILE A 45 0.00 -6.78 7.50
N LYS A 46 -0.86 -5.78 7.31
CA LYS A 46 -2.30 -5.99 7.14
C LYS A 46 -2.64 -6.78 5.88
N LEU A 47 -1.95 -6.50 4.76
CA LEU A 47 -2.12 -7.22 3.48
C LEU A 47 -1.65 -8.67 3.59
N GLN A 48 -0.55 -8.92 4.29
CA GLN A 48 -0.03 -10.26 4.57
C GLN A 48 -0.90 -11.03 5.59
N LYS A 49 -1.97 -10.40 6.12
CA LYS A 49 -2.88 -10.97 7.14
C LYS A 49 -2.14 -11.54 8.36
N VAL A 50 -0.99 -10.95 8.69
CA VAL A 50 -0.18 -11.38 9.83
C VAL A 50 -0.88 -10.97 11.12
N SER A 51 -1.11 -11.93 12.02
CA SER A 51 -1.60 -11.66 13.37
C SER A 51 -0.43 -11.18 14.22
N LEU A 52 -0.49 -9.93 14.67
CA LEU A 52 0.48 -9.39 15.61
C LEU A 52 0.06 -9.78 17.05
N PRO A 53 1.02 -10.14 17.92
CA PRO A 53 0.73 -10.50 19.32
C PRO A 53 0.25 -9.32 20.17
N ARG A 54 0.44 -8.09 19.69
CA ARG A 54 -0.11 -6.86 20.29
C ARG A 54 -0.74 -6.00 19.19
N PRO A 55 -1.86 -5.32 19.48
CA PRO A 55 -2.46 -4.34 18.57
C PRO A 55 -1.54 -3.14 18.32
#